data_AF-A0A6A5B9Y2-F1
#
_entry.id   AF-A0A6A5B9Y2-F1
#
_cell.length_a   1.000
_cell.length_b   1.000
_cell.length_c   1.000
_cell.angle_alpha   90.00
_cell.angle_beta   90.00
_cell.angle_gamma   90.00
#
_symmetry.space_group_name_H-M   'P 1'
#
loop_
_entity.id
_entity.type
_entity.pdbx_description
1 polymer ?
#
loop_
_entity_poly.entity_id
_entity_poly.type
_entity_poly.pdbx_seq_one_letter_code
_entity_poly.pdbx_strand_id
1 'polypeptide(L)'
;MSVNHNEKEESSSSSSVATLSPWVLHFVRKYEMKPHVEGGFYSEIFRHPLTTSVVLKEKVEKEPPLVSSSGGTIQNASEDRHLSTSIFYLLAANDFSCFHKIKAFEQWHYYCGNSSLIIHVLDGRSDEKKYGKFILNNDCSNQPQTNLETSVRHLNMEGNLLTPAYGHCKNDVKEIMNSKYDTFVDISCIVPPDCWFAAEVLNKEEDRFVMSGCTCSFGFDFKDFETGKREQLLREFCGNDVATDDENKRELTALITRLTRE
;
A
#
# COMPACT_ATOMS: atom_id res chain seq x y z
N MET A 1 -21.63 32.59 -44.21
CA MET A 1 -22.09 32.04 -42.91
C MET A 1 -22.30 30.54 -43.08
N SER A 2 -22.14 29.80 -41.99
CA SER A 2 -22.22 28.32 -41.85
C SER A 2 -20.86 27.61 -41.91
N VAL A 3 -20.28 27.52 -40.72
CA VAL A 3 -19.12 26.70 -40.34
C VAL A 3 -19.64 25.30 -40.02
N ASN A 4 -19.11 24.26 -40.68
CA ASN A 4 -19.27 22.88 -40.24
C ASN A 4 -18.11 22.54 -39.29
N HIS A 5 -18.41 22.30 -38.03
CA HIS A 5 -17.51 21.59 -37.10
C HIS A 5 -17.96 20.14 -37.00
N ASN A 6 -17.12 19.25 -37.48
CA ASN A 6 -17.17 17.82 -37.18
C ASN A 6 -16.39 17.62 -35.88
N GLU A 7 -17.10 17.54 -34.76
CA GLU A 7 -16.54 16.96 -33.53
C GLU A 7 -16.74 15.45 -33.58
N LYS A 8 -15.62 14.72 -33.63
CA LYS A 8 -15.59 13.27 -33.42
C LYS A 8 -15.78 13.03 -31.92
N GLU A 9 -16.84 12.33 -31.56
CA GLU A 9 -17.02 11.73 -30.24
C GLU A 9 -15.90 10.70 -30.01
N GLU A 10 -15.00 10.98 -29.07
CA GLU A 10 -14.12 10.00 -28.46
C GLU A 10 -14.94 9.15 -27.48
N SER A 11 -15.06 7.87 -27.79
CA SER A 11 -15.67 6.86 -26.93
C SER A 11 -14.77 6.57 -25.72
N SER A 12 -15.01 7.26 -24.59
CA SER A 12 -14.45 6.88 -23.30
C SER A 12 -15.32 5.79 -22.66
N SER A 13 -14.71 4.62 -22.42
CA SER A 13 -15.32 3.47 -21.77
C SER A 13 -15.87 3.84 -20.39
N SER A 14 -17.19 3.79 -20.26
CA SER A 14 -17.90 3.95 -19.00
C SER A 14 -17.70 2.71 -18.10
N SER A 15 -16.90 2.83 -17.04
CA SER A 15 -17.14 2.04 -15.84
C SER A 15 -18.11 2.84 -14.96
N SER A 16 -19.22 2.20 -14.64
CA SER A 16 -20.47 2.79 -14.16
C SER A 16 -20.33 3.49 -12.80
N VAL A 17 -20.78 4.75 -12.74
CA VAL A 17 -21.22 5.45 -11.51
C VAL A 17 -22.49 4.76 -10.98
N ALA A 18 -22.40 3.48 -10.64
CA ALA A 18 -23.43 2.74 -9.94
C ALA A 18 -23.33 3.12 -8.46
N THR A 19 -24.27 3.97 -8.07
CA THR A 19 -24.68 4.44 -6.73
C THR A 19 -23.59 4.39 -5.64
N LEU A 20 -22.59 5.27 -5.74
CA LEU A 20 -21.75 5.59 -4.58
C LEU A 20 -22.63 6.09 -3.43
N SER A 21 -22.29 5.70 -2.20
CA SER A 21 -23.04 6.13 -1.03
C SER A 21 -23.06 7.66 -0.90
N PRO A 22 -24.10 8.26 -0.29
CA PRO A 22 -24.16 9.71 -0.07
C PRO A 22 -22.92 10.26 0.67
N TRP A 23 -22.35 9.46 1.57
CA TRP A 23 -21.13 9.82 2.30
C TRP A 23 -19.89 9.80 1.41
N VAL A 24 -19.75 8.80 0.54
CA VAL A 24 -18.64 8.75 -0.43
C VAL A 24 -18.72 9.95 -1.36
N LEU A 25 -19.91 10.24 -1.91
CA LEU A 25 -20.13 11.41 -2.76
C LEU A 25 -19.85 12.73 -2.04
N HIS A 26 -20.24 12.84 -0.76
CA HIS A 26 -19.95 14.01 0.06
C HIS A 26 -18.45 14.26 0.15
N PHE A 27 -17.66 13.24 0.50
CA PHE A 27 -16.22 13.38 0.66
C PHE A 27 -15.49 13.64 -0.66
N VAL A 28 -15.85 12.92 -1.72
CA VAL A 28 -15.30 13.15 -3.07
C VAL A 28 -15.48 14.61 -3.48
N ARG A 29 -16.66 15.19 -3.27
CA ARG A 29 -16.93 16.60 -3.60
C ARG A 29 -16.21 17.56 -2.65
N LYS A 30 -16.28 17.30 -1.33
CA LYS A 30 -15.72 18.20 -0.32
C LYS A 30 -14.21 18.36 -0.43
N TYR A 31 -13.52 17.27 -0.75
CA TYR A 31 -12.05 17.24 -0.82
C TYR A 31 -11.54 17.12 -2.26
N GLU A 32 -12.39 17.41 -3.26
CA GLU A 32 -12.04 17.40 -4.69
C GLU A 32 -11.29 16.13 -5.13
N MET A 33 -11.72 14.99 -4.60
CA MET A 33 -11.01 13.73 -4.76
C MET A 33 -11.16 13.19 -6.19
N LYS A 34 -10.08 12.60 -6.71
CA LYS A 34 -10.03 11.99 -8.03
C LYS A 34 -9.95 10.47 -7.87
N PRO A 35 -10.45 9.67 -8.83
CA PRO A 35 -10.19 8.24 -8.85
C PRO A 35 -8.67 7.98 -8.81
N HIS A 36 -8.23 7.04 -7.97
CA HIS A 36 -6.82 6.63 -7.94
C HIS A 36 -6.59 5.44 -8.88
N VAL A 37 -5.37 5.30 -9.40
CA VAL A 37 -5.01 4.25 -10.37
C VAL A 37 -5.16 2.84 -9.78
N GLU A 38 -4.96 2.68 -8.48
CA GLU A 38 -5.16 1.39 -7.80
C GLU A 38 -6.63 1.09 -7.45
N GLY A 39 -7.50 2.12 -7.46
CA GLY A 39 -8.85 2.08 -6.94
C GLY A 39 -9.11 3.10 -5.86
N GLY A 40 -10.38 3.28 -5.49
CA GLY A 40 -10.81 4.32 -4.57
C GLY A 40 -10.60 5.73 -5.13
N PHE A 41 -10.65 6.71 -4.23
CA PHE A 41 -10.46 8.11 -4.53
C PHE A 41 -9.35 8.69 -3.66
N TYR A 42 -8.65 9.71 -4.17
CA TYR A 42 -7.61 10.40 -3.42
C TYR A 42 -7.59 11.89 -3.68
N SER A 43 -6.99 12.65 -2.77
CA SER A 43 -6.56 14.03 -2.99
C SER A 43 -5.26 14.29 -2.25
N GLU A 44 -4.26 14.88 -2.92
CA GLU A 44 -3.05 15.35 -2.26
C GLU A 44 -3.36 16.57 -1.39
N ILE A 45 -2.94 16.52 -0.12
CA ILE A 45 -3.18 17.59 0.87
C ILE A 45 -1.89 18.29 1.28
N PHE A 46 -0.74 17.64 1.09
CA PHE A 46 0.56 18.19 1.44
C PHE A 46 1.66 17.59 0.58
N ARG A 47 2.58 18.43 0.13
CA ARG A 47 3.85 18.05 -0.49
C ARG A 47 4.94 18.96 0.06
N HIS A 48 5.92 18.36 0.72
CA HIS A 48 6.96 19.12 1.39
C HIS A 48 7.79 19.92 0.38
N PRO A 49 8.02 21.24 0.55
CA PRO A 49 8.69 22.06 -0.45
C PRO A 49 10.20 21.76 -0.57
N LEU A 50 10.82 21.28 0.50
CA LEU A 50 12.21 20.80 0.43
C LEU A 50 12.28 19.44 -0.23
N THR A 51 13.30 19.28 -1.06
CA THR A 51 13.71 18.02 -1.67
C THR A 51 15.06 17.57 -1.12
N THR A 52 15.33 16.27 -1.24
CA THR A 52 16.64 15.68 -0.98
C THR A 52 16.97 14.66 -2.06
N SER A 53 18.23 14.54 -2.42
CA SER A 53 18.68 13.52 -3.36
C SER A 53 18.77 12.18 -2.65
N VAL A 54 17.96 11.22 -3.06
CA VAL A 54 17.90 9.89 -2.46
C VAL A 54 18.65 8.90 -3.34
N VAL A 55 19.51 8.09 -2.73
CA VAL A 55 20.07 6.91 -3.39
C VAL A 55 19.14 5.74 -3.12
N LEU A 56 18.29 5.44 -4.09
CA LEU A 56 17.47 4.23 -4.06
C LEU A 56 18.40 3.05 -4.38
N LYS A 57 18.51 2.10 -3.45
CA LYS A 57 19.24 0.85 -3.73
C LYS A 57 18.47 0.12 -4.81
N GLU A 58 18.95 0.15 -6.05
CA GLU A 58 18.51 -0.82 -7.04
C GLU A 58 18.89 -2.22 -6.55
N LYS A 59 18.11 -3.24 -6.93
CA LYS A 59 18.43 -4.64 -6.65
C LYS A 59 19.90 -4.86 -7.02
N VAL A 60 20.74 -5.10 -6.01
CA VAL A 60 22.08 -5.64 -6.25
C VAL A 60 21.85 -6.97 -6.92
N GLU A 61 22.08 -7.05 -8.23
CA GLU A 61 22.11 -8.32 -8.94
C GLU A 61 23.09 -9.21 -8.18
N LYS A 62 22.63 -10.41 -7.78
CA LYS A 62 23.44 -11.42 -7.12
C LYS A 62 24.44 -12.00 -8.14
N GLU A 63 25.35 -11.20 -8.69
CA GLU A 63 26.56 -11.69 -9.34
C GLU A 63 27.78 -10.91 -8.82
N PRO A 64 28.85 -11.60 -8.39
CA PRO A 64 30.08 -10.91 -8.03
C PRO A 64 30.64 -10.25 -9.30
N PRO A 65 31.02 -8.97 -9.28
CA PRO A 65 31.63 -8.35 -10.44
C PRO A 65 32.91 -9.11 -10.76
N LEU A 66 32.96 -9.72 -11.95
CA LEU A 66 34.22 -10.06 -12.59
C LEU A 66 35.04 -8.77 -12.63
N VAL A 67 36.11 -8.73 -11.84
CA VAL A 67 37.06 -7.62 -11.79
C VAL A 67 37.63 -7.44 -13.20
N SER A 68 37.06 -6.52 -13.96
CA SER A 68 37.74 -5.90 -15.07
C SER A 68 38.35 -4.61 -14.56
N SER A 69 39.67 -4.60 -14.57
CA SER A 69 40.54 -3.49 -14.18
C SER A 69 40.41 -2.34 -15.18
N SER A 70 39.32 -1.57 -15.06
CA SER A 70 39.19 -0.22 -15.60
C SER A 70 38.15 0.52 -14.77
N GLY A 71 38.57 1.57 -14.05
CA GLY A 71 37.78 2.29 -13.05
C GLY A 71 36.47 2.88 -13.58
N GLY A 72 35.40 2.08 -13.54
CA GLY A 72 34.04 2.52 -13.76
C GLY A 72 33.43 3.03 -12.45
N THR A 73 33.15 4.33 -12.38
CA THR A 73 32.32 4.92 -11.33
C THR A 73 30.93 4.26 -11.39
N ILE A 74 30.53 3.55 -10.33
CA ILE A 74 29.13 3.14 -10.16
C ILE A 74 28.32 4.42 -9.99
N GLN A 75 27.66 4.87 -11.05
CA GLN A 75 26.73 6.00 -10.99
C GLN A 75 25.44 5.49 -10.37
N ASN A 76 25.34 5.56 -9.05
CA ASN A 76 24.03 5.52 -8.40
C ASN A 76 23.24 6.73 -8.93
N ALA A 77 22.12 6.51 -9.59
CA ALA A 77 21.22 7.58 -9.99
C ALA A 77 20.66 8.24 -8.72
N SER A 78 21.20 9.41 -8.36
CA SER A 78 20.64 10.24 -7.31
C SER A 78 19.44 10.98 -7.88
N GLU A 79 18.27 10.79 -7.29
CA GLU A 79 17.07 11.51 -7.72
C GLU A 79 16.53 12.37 -6.58
N ASP A 80 16.12 13.58 -6.91
CA ASP A 80 15.48 14.46 -5.94
C ASP A 80 14.08 13.93 -5.60
N ARG A 81 13.81 13.84 -4.30
CA ARG A 81 12.50 13.50 -3.73
C ARG A 81 12.08 14.57 -2.76
N HIS A 82 10.80 14.92 -2.75
CA HIS A 82 10.22 15.69 -1.66
C HIS A 82 10.40 14.96 -0.34
N LEU A 83 10.58 15.67 0.78
CA LEU A 83 10.76 15.00 2.08
C LEU A 83 9.56 14.16 2.49
N SER A 84 8.35 14.61 2.16
CA SER A 84 7.12 13.86 2.38
C SER A 84 5.97 14.35 1.51
N THR A 85 4.97 13.49 1.34
CA THR A 85 3.67 13.82 0.77
C THR A 85 2.57 13.21 1.62
N SER A 86 1.41 13.84 1.67
CA SER A 86 0.23 13.29 2.32
C SER A 86 -1.00 13.43 1.43
N ILE A 87 -1.86 12.42 1.47
CA ILE A 87 -3.12 12.37 0.73
C ILE A 87 -4.28 12.05 1.68
N PHE A 88 -5.48 12.51 1.33
CA PHE A 88 -6.70 11.81 1.71
C PHE A 88 -6.90 10.64 0.75
N TYR A 89 -7.31 9.50 1.29
CA TYR A 89 -7.67 8.30 0.54
C TYR A 89 -9.03 7.78 1.00
N LEU A 90 -9.94 7.50 0.06
CA LEU A 90 -11.31 7.09 0.34
C LEU A 90 -11.62 5.81 -0.43
N LEU A 91 -12.05 4.78 0.30
CA LEU A 91 -12.39 3.48 -0.27
C LEU A 91 -13.84 3.10 0.05
N ALA A 92 -14.62 2.83 -0.98
CA ALA A 92 -15.99 2.33 -0.87
C ALA A 92 -16.02 0.79 -0.85
N ALA A 93 -17.07 0.18 -0.29
CA ALA A 93 -17.18 -1.27 -0.15
C ALA A 93 -17.18 -2.04 -1.48
N ASN A 94 -17.66 -1.41 -2.55
CA ASN A 94 -17.72 -1.98 -3.89
C ASN A 94 -16.41 -1.81 -4.69
N ASP A 95 -15.36 -1.30 -4.06
CA ASP A 95 -14.05 -1.08 -4.68
C ASP A 95 -12.92 -1.62 -3.80
N PHE A 96 -11.71 -1.67 -4.36
CA PHE A 96 -10.50 -2.06 -3.66
C PHE A 96 -9.29 -1.31 -4.23
N SER A 97 -8.28 -1.06 -3.38
CA SER A 97 -6.93 -0.71 -3.83
C SER A 97 -6.25 -1.99 -4.27
N CYS A 98 -5.93 -2.10 -5.55
CA CYS A 98 -5.24 -3.26 -6.09
C CYS A 98 -3.81 -3.36 -5.57
N PHE A 99 -3.24 -4.56 -5.65
CA PHE A 99 -1.84 -4.75 -5.28
C PHE A 99 -0.94 -3.79 -6.04
N HIS A 100 -0.15 -3.04 -5.30
CA HIS A 100 0.86 -2.13 -5.81
C HIS A 100 2.03 -2.06 -4.83
N LYS A 101 3.11 -1.40 -5.24
CA LYS A 101 4.33 -1.23 -4.46
C LYS A 101 4.90 0.14 -4.74
N ILE A 102 5.54 0.72 -3.73
CA ILE A 102 6.24 2.00 -3.83
C ILE A 102 7.65 1.90 -3.23
N LYS A 103 8.52 2.86 -3.55
CA LYS A 103 9.89 2.96 -3.02
C LYS A 103 10.02 3.89 -1.80
N ALA A 104 8.92 4.10 -1.07
CA ALA A 104 8.87 4.90 0.15
C ALA A 104 8.18 4.13 1.28
N PHE A 105 8.42 4.53 2.54
CA PHE A 105 7.53 4.13 3.62
C PHE A 105 6.20 4.85 3.45
N GLU A 106 5.10 4.14 3.59
CA GLU A 106 3.77 4.73 3.63
C GLU A 106 3.07 4.45 4.94
N GLN A 107 2.72 5.52 5.64
CA GLN A 107 1.95 5.45 6.88
C GLN A 107 0.48 5.68 6.58
N TRP A 108 -0.34 4.71 6.94
CA TRP A 108 -1.79 4.73 6.80
C TRP A 108 -2.44 5.06 8.14
N HIS A 109 -3.42 5.96 8.12
CA HIS A 109 -4.18 6.37 9.31
C HIS A 109 -5.67 6.20 9.06
N TYR A 110 -6.38 5.55 9.96
CA TYR A 110 -7.84 5.57 9.94
C TYR A 110 -8.34 6.95 10.38
N TYR A 111 -9.15 7.61 9.56
CA TYR A 111 -9.78 8.89 9.93
C TYR A 111 -11.25 8.69 10.31
N CYS A 112 -12.04 8.14 9.42
CA CYS A 112 -13.45 7.86 9.68
C CYS A 112 -14.01 6.86 8.67
N GLY A 113 -15.22 6.40 8.94
CA GLY A 113 -15.87 5.36 8.14
C GLY A 113 -16.89 4.63 8.98
N ASN A 114 -17.69 3.80 8.31
CA ASN A 114 -18.67 2.91 8.92
C ASN A 114 -18.27 1.44 8.73
N SER A 115 -16.97 1.18 8.55
CA SER A 115 -16.36 -0.14 8.42
C SER A 115 -14.88 -0.06 8.80
N SER A 116 -14.19 -1.20 8.84
CA SER A 116 -12.73 -1.26 9.01
C SER A 116 -12.03 -1.32 7.65
N LEU A 117 -10.82 -0.79 7.55
CA LEU A 117 -9.96 -0.91 6.38
C LEU A 117 -8.96 -2.04 6.60
N ILE A 118 -8.84 -2.97 5.66
CA ILE A 118 -7.82 -4.01 5.70
C ILE A 118 -6.70 -3.61 4.74
N ILE A 119 -5.46 -3.59 5.22
CA ILE A 119 -4.25 -3.44 4.41
C ILE A 119 -3.56 -4.81 4.36
N HIS A 120 -3.57 -5.44 3.21
CA HIS A 120 -2.85 -6.69 2.94
C HIS A 120 -1.43 -6.38 2.51
N VAL A 121 -0.43 -7.06 3.07
CA VAL A 121 0.98 -6.83 2.75
C VAL A 121 1.66 -8.15 2.40
N LEU A 122 2.26 -8.22 1.22
CA LEU A 122 3.14 -9.30 0.76
C LEU A 122 4.58 -8.80 0.77
N ASP A 123 5.40 -9.35 1.65
CA ASP A 123 6.82 -9.01 1.75
C ASP A 123 7.65 -9.99 0.92
N GLY A 124 8.12 -9.48 -0.23
CA GLY A 124 8.99 -10.19 -1.16
C GLY A 124 10.48 -9.86 -1.00
N ARG A 125 10.86 -9.03 -0.05
CA ARG A 125 12.24 -8.48 0.07
C ARG A 125 13.25 -9.52 0.54
N SER A 126 12.78 -10.57 1.20
CA SER A 126 13.59 -11.70 1.63
C SER A 126 13.32 -12.95 0.78
N ASP A 127 14.22 -13.94 0.82
CA ASP A 127 14.00 -15.24 0.16
C ASP A 127 12.81 -15.99 0.81
N GLU A 128 12.55 -15.74 2.09
CA GLU A 128 11.33 -16.16 2.77
C GLU A 128 10.20 -15.16 2.49
N LYS A 129 9.20 -15.60 1.71
CA LYS A 129 8.03 -14.79 1.37
C LYS A 129 7.03 -14.79 2.51
N LYS A 130 6.59 -13.60 2.92
CA LYS A 130 5.70 -13.40 4.06
C LYS A 130 4.43 -12.67 3.65
N TYR A 131 3.33 -12.98 4.32
CA TYR A 131 2.06 -12.28 4.20
C TYR A 131 1.57 -11.87 5.59
N GLY A 132 1.00 -10.68 5.67
CA GLY A 132 0.31 -10.20 6.86
C GLY A 132 -0.76 -9.20 6.48
N LYS A 133 -1.60 -8.85 7.46
CA LYS A 133 -2.62 -7.82 7.27
C LYS A 133 -2.76 -6.90 8.48
N PHE A 134 -3.03 -5.64 8.21
CA PHE A 134 -3.45 -4.65 9.21
C PHE A 134 -4.95 -4.41 9.04
N ILE A 135 -5.67 -4.30 10.14
CA ILE A 135 -7.08 -3.89 10.18
C ILE A 135 -7.09 -2.54 10.88
N LEU A 136 -7.40 -1.48 10.14
CA LEU A 136 -7.48 -0.13 10.64
C LEU A 136 -8.92 0.24 10.97
N ASN A 137 -9.17 0.64 12.22
CA ASN A 137 -10.44 1.18 12.66
C ASN A 137 -10.24 2.13 13.87
N ASN A 138 -11.31 2.80 14.29
CA ASN A 138 -11.33 3.62 15.50
C ASN A 138 -12.10 2.93 16.66
N ASP A 139 -12.37 1.63 16.54
CA ASP A 139 -13.15 0.89 17.51
C ASP A 139 -12.25 0.25 18.56
N CYS A 140 -11.97 1.00 19.63
CA CYS A 140 -11.26 0.49 20.80
C CYS A 140 -12.04 -0.61 21.56
N SER A 141 -13.33 -0.84 21.25
CA SER A 141 -14.16 -1.82 21.96
C SER A 141 -13.96 -3.26 21.48
N ASN A 142 -13.39 -3.44 20.27
CA ASN A 142 -13.02 -4.72 19.68
C ASN A 142 -11.50 -4.95 19.70
N GLN A 143 -10.81 -4.53 20.77
CA GLN A 143 -9.48 -5.09 21.05
C GLN A 143 -9.64 -6.61 21.09
N PRO A 144 -8.91 -7.38 20.26
CA PRO A 144 -8.97 -8.83 20.38
C PRO A 144 -8.63 -9.19 21.83
N GLN A 145 -9.45 -10.03 22.47
CA GLN A 145 -9.06 -10.74 23.69
C GLN A 145 -7.99 -11.80 23.36
N THR A 146 -6.97 -11.42 22.60
CA THR A 146 -5.73 -12.17 22.49
C THR A 146 -4.82 -11.62 23.58
N ASN A 147 -4.29 -12.49 24.43
CA ASN A 147 -3.28 -12.19 25.44
C ASN A 147 -1.93 -11.74 24.82
N LEU A 148 -1.92 -11.00 23.73
CA LEU A 148 -0.75 -10.35 23.16
C LEU A 148 -0.85 -8.86 23.49
N GLU A 149 0.10 -8.37 24.27
CA GLU A 149 0.30 -6.95 24.56
C GLU A 149 0.34 -6.15 23.24
N THR A 150 -0.73 -5.40 22.97
CA THR A 150 -0.80 -4.41 21.88
C THR A 150 0.15 -3.27 22.22
N SER A 151 1.40 -3.40 21.80
CA SER A 151 2.40 -2.35 21.86
C SER A 151 2.36 -1.54 20.57
N VAL A 152 1.93 -0.28 20.66
CA VAL A 152 2.08 0.72 19.59
C VAL A 152 3.58 1.00 19.45
N ARG A 153 4.19 0.63 18.30
CA ARG A 153 5.65 0.71 18.08
C ARG A 153 5.97 1.84 17.09
N HIS A 154 6.77 2.81 17.54
CA HIS A 154 7.23 3.95 16.73
C HIS A 154 8.62 3.67 16.13
N LEU A 155 8.81 3.99 14.85
CA LEU A 155 10.10 4.00 14.16
C LEU A 155 10.70 5.41 14.12
N ASN A 156 12.02 5.53 14.11
CA ASN A 156 12.77 6.75 13.87
C ASN A 156 13.05 6.94 12.37
N MET A 157 13.60 8.10 11.98
CA MET A 157 13.85 8.46 10.57
C MET A 157 14.88 7.59 9.82
N GLU A 158 15.57 6.68 10.51
CA GLU A 158 16.51 5.71 9.92
C GLU A 158 15.88 4.31 9.79
N GLY A 159 14.61 4.15 10.18
CA GLY A 159 13.95 2.85 10.33
C GLY A 159 14.34 2.10 11.62
N ASN A 160 15.03 2.76 12.56
CA ASN A 160 15.40 2.21 13.87
C ASN A 160 14.33 2.51 14.92
N LEU A 161 14.21 1.68 15.96
CA LEU A 161 13.18 1.84 17.01
C LEU A 161 13.42 3.10 17.88
N LEU A 162 12.36 3.85 18.20
CA LEU A 162 12.37 4.79 19.33
C LEU A 162 12.01 4.01 20.60
N THR A 163 12.96 3.90 21.54
CA THR A 163 12.74 3.19 22.81
C THR A 163 11.72 3.92 23.70
N PRO A 164 10.67 3.24 24.21
CA PRO A 164 10.00 3.67 25.43
C PRO A 164 10.93 3.39 26.61
N ALA A 165 11.02 4.33 27.55
CA ALA A 165 11.44 3.99 28.90
C ALA A 165 10.42 2.98 29.43
N TYR A 166 10.90 1.77 29.78
CA TYR A 166 10.18 0.56 30.21
C TYR A 166 9.80 -0.45 29.11
N GLY A 167 10.45 -1.62 29.20
CA GLY A 167 9.86 -2.91 28.87
C GLY A 167 10.13 -3.45 27.47
N HIS A 168 11.29 -4.10 27.29
CA HIS A 168 11.57 -5.09 26.24
C HIS A 168 11.21 -4.72 24.78
N CYS A 169 12.11 -3.96 24.15
CA CYS A 169 12.11 -3.70 22.72
C CYS A 169 13.10 -4.64 21.99
N LYS A 170 12.55 -5.60 21.28
CA LYS A 170 13.07 -6.37 20.13
C LYS A 170 11.93 -6.28 19.10
N ASN A 171 12.03 -6.23 17.77
CA ASN A 171 13.08 -6.18 16.73
C ASN A 171 12.47 -5.49 15.46
N ASP A 172 13.33 -5.21 14.48
CA ASP A 172 13.18 -5.21 13.01
C ASP A 172 11.79 -5.30 12.34
N VAL A 173 11.66 -4.78 11.11
CA VAL A 173 10.52 -5.06 10.20
C VAL A 173 10.23 -6.57 10.05
N LYS A 174 11.22 -7.43 10.29
CA LYS A 174 11.06 -8.90 10.37
C LYS A 174 10.09 -9.35 11.46
N GLU A 175 9.95 -8.58 12.54
CA GLU A 175 9.19 -8.92 13.73
C GLU A 175 7.72 -8.53 13.66
N ILE A 176 7.38 -7.55 12.81
CA ILE A 176 5.98 -7.22 12.45
C ILE A 176 5.33 -8.41 11.73
N MET A 177 6.10 -9.27 11.07
CA MET A 177 5.61 -10.42 10.30
C MET A 177 6.32 -11.70 10.75
N ASN A 178 6.26 -11.98 12.05
CA ASN A 178 6.98 -13.09 12.66
C ASN A 178 6.25 -14.44 12.52
N SER A 179 4.95 -14.42 12.18
CA SER A 179 4.27 -15.60 11.66
C SER A 179 3.91 -15.39 10.18
N LYS A 180 3.75 -16.49 9.43
CA LYS A 180 3.38 -16.47 8.00
C LYS A 180 2.00 -15.79 7.75
N TYR A 181 1.25 -15.46 8.81
CA TYR A 181 -0.12 -14.92 8.80
C TYR A 181 -0.42 -14.03 10.02
N ASP A 182 0.27 -12.89 10.18
CA ASP A 182 -0.02 -11.97 11.28
C ASP A 182 -1.20 -11.03 10.96
N THR A 183 -2.07 -10.79 11.94
CA THR A 183 -3.17 -9.80 11.88
C THR A 183 -3.00 -8.79 13.01
N PHE A 184 -2.95 -7.51 12.66
CA PHE A 184 -2.85 -6.41 13.63
C PHE A 184 -4.09 -5.52 13.54
N VAL A 185 -4.59 -5.06 14.69
CA VAL A 185 -5.70 -4.11 14.76
C VAL A 185 -5.20 -2.85 15.46
N ASP A 186 -5.24 -1.72 14.77
CA ASP A 186 -4.78 -0.43 15.29
C ASP A 186 -5.48 0.71 14.53
N ILE A 187 -5.28 1.96 14.92
CA ILE A 187 -5.75 3.15 14.18
C ILE A 187 -4.81 3.52 13.03
N SER A 188 -3.60 2.95 12.99
CA SER A 188 -2.60 3.24 11.96
C SER A 188 -1.66 2.06 11.70
N CYS A 189 -1.04 2.02 10.53
CA CYS A 189 0.04 1.10 10.22
C CYS A 189 1.08 1.73 9.30
N ILE A 190 2.25 1.11 9.18
CA ILE A 190 3.31 1.50 8.25
C ILE A 190 3.57 0.36 7.29
N VAL A 191 3.47 0.63 5.99
CA VAL A 191 3.89 -0.28 4.93
C VAL A 191 5.32 0.10 4.53
N PRO A 192 6.28 -0.82 4.65
CA PRO A 192 7.66 -0.58 4.22
C PRO A 192 7.77 -0.42 2.70
N PRO A 193 8.82 0.27 2.21
CA PRO A 193 9.14 0.28 0.78
C PRO A 193 9.40 -1.13 0.27
N ASP A 194 9.13 -1.34 -1.01
CA ASP A 194 9.31 -2.60 -1.73
C ASP A 194 8.47 -3.80 -1.24
N CYS A 195 7.46 -3.58 -0.39
CA CYS A 195 6.41 -4.56 -0.12
C CYS A 195 5.24 -4.36 -1.09
N TRP A 196 4.65 -5.44 -1.60
CA TRP A 196 3.36 -5.33 -2.29
C TRP A 196 2.25 -5.18 -1.28
N PHE A 197 1.31 -4.28 -1.53
CA PHE A 197 0.17 -4.11 -0.66
C PHE A 197 -1.09 -3.74 -1.43
N ALA A 198 -2.23 -4.13 -0.85
CA ALA A 198 -3.56 -3.88 -1.37
C ALA A 198 -4.46 -3.52 -0.20
N ALA A 199 -5.51 -2.75 -0.45
CA ALA A 199 -6.44 -2.33 0.58
C ALA A 199 -7.88 -2.63 0.22
N GLU A 200 -8.67 -3.02 1.22
CA GLU A 200 -10.08 -3.30 1.04
C GLU A 200 -10.91 -2.99 2.29
N VAL A 201 -12.18 -2.63 2.10
CA VAL A 201 -13.10 -2.46 3.23
C VAL A 201 -13.52 -3.83 3.78
N LEU A 202 -13.53 -4.03 5.10
CA LEU A 202 -13.87 -5.32 5.75
C LEU A 202 -15.34 -5.70 5.55
N ASN A 203 -16.27 -4.83 5.97
CA ASN A 203 -17.69 -5.01 5.70
C ASN A 203 -18.02 -4.51 4.29
N LYS A 204 -18.48 -5.41 3.43
CA LYS A 204 -18.78 -5.16 2.01
C LYS A 204 -20.25 -4.81 1.74
N GLU A 205 -21.07 -4.61 2.77
CA GLU A 205 -22.43 -4.10 2.61
C GLU A 205 -22.44 -2.79 1.81
N GLU A 206 -23.54 -2.58 1.08
CA GLU A 206 -23.79 -1.32 0.39
C GLU A 206 -23.70 -0.16 1.40
N ASP A 207 -23.24 1.01 0.93
CA ASP A 207 -22.95 2.21 1.73
C ASP A 207 -21.75 2.17 2.70
N ARG A 208 -21.02 1.05 2.80
CA ARG A 208 -19.80 1.00 3.62
C ARG A 208 -18.64 1.73 2.95
N PHE A 209 -17.88 2.48 3.74
CA PHE A 209 -16.69 3.19 3.28
C PHE A 209 -15.68 3.40 4.41
N VAL A 210 -14.44 3.69 4.03
CA VAL A 210 -13.39 4.19 4.93
C VAL A 210 -12.67 5.36 4.29
N MET A 211 -12.50 6.43 5.06
CA MET A 211 -11.58 7.53 4.81
C MET A 211 -10.30 7.31 5.62
N SER A 212 -9.18 7.42 4.94
CA SER A 212 -7.84 7.26 5.49
C SER A 212 -6.95 8.44 5.10
N GLY A 213 -5.89 8.67 5.86
CA GLY A 213 -4.78 9.52 5.46
C GLY A 213 -3.54 8.69 5.21
N CYS A 214 -2.92 8.86 4.04
CA CYS A 214 -1.67 8.19 3.70
C CYS A 214 -0.55 9.22 3.61
N THR A 215 0.57 8.94 4.27
CA THR A 215 1.77 9.80 4.24
C THR A 215 2.97 9.00 3.79
N CYS A 216 3.61 9.45 2.72
CA CYS A 216 4.84 8.85 2.21
C CYS A 216 6.08 9.60 2.71
N SER A 217 7.10 8.84 3.11
CA SER A 217 8.44 9.33 3.42
C SER A 217 9.51 8.41 2.80
N PHE A 218 10.29 8.84 1.80
CA PHE A 218 10.22 10.14 1.12
C PHE A 218 8.90 10.35 0.36
N GLY A 219 8.64 11.58 -0.07
CA GLY A 219 7.41 11.96 -0.75
C GLY A 219 7.16 11.16 -2.03
N PHE A 220 5.89 10.83 -2.26
CA PHE A 220 5.41 10.03 -3.38
C PHE A 220 5.76 10.64 -4.73
N ASP A 221 6.18 9.77 -5.65
CA ASP A 221 6.38 10.05 -7.06
C ASP A 221 5.90 8.83 -7.88
N PHE A 222 5.20 9.07 -8.99
CA PHE A 222 4.66 8.01 -9.84
C PHE A 222 5.73 7.11 -10.44
N LYS A 223 6.98 7.57 -10.58
CA LYS A 223 8.08 6.71 -11.04
C LYS A 223 8.43 5.59 -10.06
N ASP A 224 8.02 5.74 -8.80
CA ASP A 224 8.24 4.74 -7.77
C ASP A 224 7.05 3.77 -7.63
N PHE A 225 5.93 4.07 -8.29
CA PHE A 225 4.70 3.29 -8.21
C PHE A 225 4.68 2.14 -9.23
N GLU A 226 4.57 0.91 -8.73
CA GLU A 226 4.49 -0.30 -9.54
C GLU A 226 3.16 -1.01 -9.26
N THR A 227 2.37 -1.27 -10.30
CA THR A 227 1.14 -2.07 -10.18
C THR A 227 1.46 -3.56 -10.21
N GLY A 228 0.88 -4.30 -9.28
CA GLY A 228 1.09 -5.73 -9.12
C GLY A 228 0.32 -6.55 -10.15
N LYS A 229 1.07 -7.27 -10.99
CA LYS A 229 0.48 -8.17 -11.98
C LYS A 229 0.09 -9.50 -11.36
N ARG A 230 -1.08 -10.04 -11.73
CA ARG A 230 -1.60 -11.28 -11.10
C ARG A 230 -0.62 -12.44 -11.27
N GLU A 231 -0.16 -12.68 -12.49
CA GLU A 231 0.76 -13.77 -12.80
C GLU A 231 2.10 -13.63 -12.07
N GLN A 232 2.61 -12.40 -11.94
CA GLN A 232 3.85 -12.09 -11.23
C GLN A 232 3.71 -12.41 -9.74
N LEU A 233 2.66 -11.90 -9.10
CA LEU A 233 2.42 -12.09 -7.67
C LEU A 233 2.16 -13.56 -7.33
N LEU A 234 1.35 -14.27 -8.14
CA LEU A 234 1.11 -15.69 -7.95
C LEU A 234 2.42 -16.50 -8.06
N ARG A 235 3.24 -16.21 -9.06
CA ARG A 235 4.53 -16.87 -9.23
C ARG A 235 5.48 -16.58 -8.06
N GLU A 236 5.51 -15.34 -7.58
CA GLU A 236 6.40 -14.92 -6.50
C GLU A 236 5.99 -15.49 -5.14
N PHE A 237 4.69 -15.50 -4.82
CA PHE A 237 4.20 -15.81 -3.46
C PHE A 237 3.52 -17.17 -3.32
N CYS A 238 2.95 -17.73 -4.39
CA CYS A 238 2.25 -19.03 -4.35
C CYS A 238 3.07 -20.15 -5.02
N GLY A 239 3.94 -19.80 -5.96
CA GLY A 239 4.68 -20.73 -6.81
C GLY A 239 3.85 -21.23 -8.01
N ASN A 240 4.41 -22.15 -8.79
CA ASN A 240 3.77 -22.63 -10.03
C ASN A 240 2.75 -23.76 -9.82
N ASP A 241 2.73 -24.42 -8.65
CA ASP A 241 1.80 -25.50 -8.35
C ASP A 241 0.51 -24.93 -7.75
N VAL A 242 -0.51 -24.80 -8.59
CA VAL A 242 -1.88 -24.39 -8.18
C VAL A 242 -2.57 -25.51 -7.38
N ALA A 243 -2.06 -26.75 -7.45
CA ALA A 243 -2.63 -27.95 -6.84
C ALA A 243 -1.93 -28.35 -5.53
N THR A 244 -1.67 -27.40 -4.62
CA THR A 244 -1.13 -27.72 -3.29
C THR A 244 -2.27 -27.95 -2.30
N ASP A 245 -2.16 -29.00 -1.47
CA ASP A 245 -3.03 -29.20 -0.29
C ASP A 245 -2.85 -28.11 0.79
N ASP A 246 -1.90 -27.19 0.60
CA ASP A 246 -1.57 -26.07 1.46
C ASP A 246 -2.69 -25.00 1.42
N GLU A 247 -3.57 -25.01 2.43
CA GLU A 247 -4.69 -24.07 2.61
C GLU A 247 -4.25 -22.60 2.53
N ASN A 248 -3.13 -22.31 3.17
CA ASN A 248 -2.45 -21.03 3.20
C ASN A 248 -2.09 -20.50 1.79
N LYS A 249 -1.71 -21.38 0.85
CA LYS A 249 -1.47 -21.00 -0.55
C LYS A 249 -2.76 -20.79 -1.32
N ARG A 250 -3.81 -21.55 -1.02
CA ARG A 250 -5.13 -21.37 -1.63
C ARG A 250 -5.73 -20.01 -1.24
N GLU A 251 -5.66 -19.65 0.04
CA GLU A 251 -6.11 -18.34 0.52
C GLU A 251 -5.33 -17.19 -0.13
N LEU A 252 -4.00 -17.31 -0.21
CA LEU A 252 -3.16 -16.29 -0.83
C LEU A 252 -3.42 -16.15 -2.33
N THR A 253 -3.64 -17.28 -3.02
CA THR A 253 -4.02 -17.30 -4.43
C THR A 253 -5.36 -16.61 -4.66
N ALA A 254 -6.36 -16.90 -3.81
CA ALA A 254 -7.67 -16.25 -3.88
C ALA A 254 -7.57 -14.74 -3.60
N LEU A 255 -6.76 -14.35 -2.61
CA LEU A 255 -6.49 -12.95 -2.28
C LEU A 255 -5.86 -12.20 -3.46
N ILE A 256 -4.74 -12.71 -3.99
CA ILE A 256 -4.04 -12.10 -5.13
C ILE A 256 -4.95 -12.00 -6.33
N THR A 257 -5.72 -13.06 -6.63
CA THR A 257 -6.66 -13.06 -7.75
C THR A 257 -7.71 -11.97 -7.62
N ARG A 258 -8.26 -11.81 -6.41
CA ARG A 258 -9.33 -10.85 -6.10
C ARG A 258 -8.87 -9.39 -6.04
N LEU A 259 -7.65 -9.14 -5.57
CA LEU A 259 -7.11 -7.79 -5.38
C LEU A 259 -6.13 -7.37 -6.49
N THR A 260 -6.24 -7.97 -7.67
CA THR A 260 -5.57 -7.54 -8.91
C THR A 260 -6.63 -7.24 -9.98
N ARG A 261 -6.46 -6.16 -10.74
CA ARG A 261 -7.45 -5.67 -11.72
C ARG A 261 -7.35 -6.32 -13.11
N GLU A 262 -6.31 -7.11 -13.35
CA GLU A 262 -5.98 -7.71 -14.67
C GLU A 262 -6.90 -8.86 -15.09
#